data_AF-A0A7W6SZC4-F1
#
_entry.id   AF-A0A7W6SZC4-F1
#
_cell.length_a   1.000
_cell.length_b   1.000
_cell.length_c   1.000
_cell.angle_alpha   90.00
_cell.angle_beta   90.00
_cell.angle_gamma   90.00
#
_symmetry.space_group_name_H-M   'P 1'
#
loop_
_entity.id
_entity.type
_entity.pdbx_description
1 polymer ?
#
loop_
_entity_poly.entity_id
_entity_poly.type
_entity_poly.pdbx_seq_one_letter_code
_entity_poly.pdbx_strand_id
1 'polypeptide(L)'
;MPRVLQHSGPRRTIEQILRIARFAPSGANIQPWHVYVLAGAAKDRVSTALLDAHENSRDEHVSEYKYYGSDLPDPYLKRRQEFGRLFYESLGIAQIDLEARLKQTAKNYTFFGAPVGLIGTIDRRLEVGSWLDLGMFVRASCSRRRDAGFNLARRKRSQNTIVFCVRCCQFLRSRWWCAASRSARPKLSGRID
;
A
#
# COMPACT_ATOMS: atom_id res chain seq x y z
N MET A 1 32.51 6.84 -10.65
CA MET A 1 31.89 6.40 -9.38
C MET A 1 31.05 7.58 -8.85
N PRO A 2 29.82 7.33 -8.39
CA PRO A 2 29.67 7.06 -6.97
C PRO A 2 29.11 5.66 -6.68
N ARG A 3 29.84 4.96 -5.83
CA ARG A 3 29.48 3.70 -5.18
C ARG A 3 28.51 4.06 -4.05
N VAL A 4 27.30 3.51 -4.03
CA VAL A 4 26.37 3.69 -2.92
C VAL A 4 25.94 2.34 -2.35
N LEU A 5 26.66 2.01 -1.27
CA LEU A 5 26.23 1.36 -0.02
C LEU A 5 25.72 -0.08 -0.06
N GLN A 6 26.47 -0.91 0.65
CA GLN A 6 26.00 -2.15 1.26
C GLN A 6 24.75 -1.87 2.11
N HIS A 7 23.58 -2.30 1.64
CA HIS A 7 22.34 -2.14 2.39
C HIS A 7 22.23 -3.26 3.41
N SER A 8 22.60 -2.94 4.65
CA SER A 8 22.48 -3.82 5.82
C SER A 8 20.99 -4.05 6.15
N GLY A 9 20.38 -5.08 5.56
CA GLY A 9 19.05 -5.60 5.91
C GLY A 9 17.83 -4.79 5.42
N PRO A 10 16.64 -5.44 5.24
CA PRO A 10 15.43 -4.79 4.74
C PRO A 10 15.00 -3.55 5.54
N ARG A 11 15.18 -3.57 6.87
CA ARG A 11 14.80 -2.48 7.77
C ARG A 11 15.52 -1.17 7.45
N ARG A 12 16.84 -1.20 7.32
CA ARG A 12 17.66 0.00 7.07
C ARG A 12 17.29 0.66 5.75
N THR A 13 17.02 -0.15 4.72
CA THR A 13 16.56 0.35 3.43
C THR A 13 15.20 1.05 3.55
N ILE A 14 14.24 0.47 4.27
CA ILE A 14 12.92 1.09 4.47
C ILE A 14 13.06 2.42 5.20
N GLU A 15 13.86 2.46 6.27
CA GLU A 15 14.14 3.69 7.01
C GLU A 15 14.77 4.76 6.10
N GLN A 16 15.69 4.39 5.21
CA GLN A 16 16.26 5.31 4.22
C GLN A 16 15.22 5.82 3.22
N ILE A 17 14.36 4.94 2.70
CA ILE A 17 13.28 5.31 1.77
C ILE A 17 12.35 6.33 2.44
N LEU A 18 11.91 6.05 3.67
CA LEU A 18 11.00 6.93 4.42
C LEU A 18 11.68 8.25 4.82
N ARG A 19 12.96 8.22 5.19
CA ARG A 19 13.75 9.42 5.49
C ARG A 19 13.85 10.36 4.31
N ILE A 20 13.86 9.83 3.09
CA ILE A 20 13.89 10.66 1.88
C ILE A 20 12.47 11.11 1.52
N ALA A 21 11.49 10.20 1.60
CA ALA A 21 10.09 10.49 1.30
C ALA A 21 9.51 11.63 2.15
N ARG A 22 10.01 11.81 3.39
CA ARG A 22 9.59 12.90 4.28
C ARG A 22 9.81 14.31 3.72
N PHE A 23 10.68 14.46 2.72
CA PHE A 23 10.94 15.75 2.05
C PHE A 23 9.97 16.03 0.90
N ALA A 24 8.94 15.18 0.72
CA ALA A 24 7.84 15.53 -0.17
C ALA A 24 7.20 16.85 0.28
N PRO A 25 6.87 17.76 -0.66
CA PRO A 25 6.20 19.00 -0.31
C PRO A 25 4.80 18.70 0.24
N SER A 26 4.32 19.58 1.11
CA SER A 26 2.95 19.55 1.62
C SER A 26 2.42 20.97 1.87
N GLY A 27 1.10 21.14 1.80
CA GLY A 27 0.46 22.42 2.10
C GLY A 27 0.87 22.95 3.47
N ALA A 28 1.44 24.16 3.53
CA ALA A 28 1.98 24.76 4.76
C ALA A 28 2.93 23.84 5.57
N ASN A 29 3.57 22.87 4.91
CA ASN A 29 4.46 21.88 5.53
C ASN A 29 3.81 21.01 6.63
N ILE A 30 2.48 20.81 6.59
CA ILE A 30 1.75 20.06 7.63
C ILE A 30 2.09 18.57 7.65
N GLN A 31 2.65 18.01 6.57
CA GLN A 31 3.12 16.62 6.46
C GLN A 31 2.10 15.60 7.02
N PRO A 32 0.90 15.47 6.40
CA PRO A 32 -0.24 14.81 7.03
C PRO A 32 -0.13 13.29 7.10
N TRP A 33 0.86 12.70 6.43
CA TRP A 33 1.02 11.26 6.28
C TRP A 33 1.50 10.58 7.56
N HIS A 34 0.83 9.48 7.91
CA HIS A 34 1.30 8.50 8.87
C HIS A 34 1.56 7.19 8.14
N VAL A 35 2.70 6.55 8.41
CA VAL A 35 3.10 5.32 7.71
C VAL A 35 3.30 4.19 8.71
N TYR A 36 2.54 3.11 8.52
CA TYR A 36 2.72 1.86 9.23
C TYR A 36 3.55 0.90 8.39
N VAL A 37 4.66 0.42 8.96
CA VAL A 37 5.53 -0.59 8.34
C VAL A 37 5.21 -1.95 8.96
N LEU A 38 4.75 -2.88 8.14
CA LEU A 38 4.37 -4.23 8.56
C LEU A 38 5.39 -5.25 8.08
N ALA A 39 5.90 -6.08 8.99
CA ALA A 39 6.81 -7.18 8.69
C ALA A 39 6.54 -8.39 9.61
N GLY A 40 6.98 -9.57 9.21
CA GLY A 40 6.84 -10.82 9.98
C GLY A 40 5.41 -11.07 10.46
N ALA A 41 5.29 -11.56 11.71
CA ALA A 41 4.00 -11.93 12.30
C ALA A 41 2.95 -10.81 12.29
N ALA A 42 3.35 -9.54 12.39
CA ALA A 42 2.41 -8.41 12.33
C ALA A 42 1.80 -8.28 10.93
N LYS A 43 2.60 -8.41 9.88
CA LYS A 43 2.13 -8.44 8.48
C LYS A 43 1.21 -9.63 8.25
N ASP A 44 1.56 -10.80 8.77
CA ASP A 44 0.80 -12.03 8.54
C ASP A 44 -0.57 -11.97 9.22
N ARG A 45 -0.64 -11.45 10.45
CA ARG A 45 -1.93 -11.20 11.13
C ARG A 45 -2.82 -10.24 10.34
N VAL A 46 -2.27 -9.12 9.88
CA VAL A 46 -3.02 -8.14 9.07
C VAL A 46 -3.47 -8.77 7.75
N SER A 47 -2.59 -9.50 7.07
CA SER A 47 -2.91 -10.14 5.79
C SER A 47 -4.02 -11.18 5.94
N THR A 48 -3.97 -11.99 7.00
CA THR A 48 -4.99 -13.00 7.31
C THR A 48 -6.34 -12.35 7.55
N ALA A 49 -6.39 -11.30 8.39
CA ALA A 49 -7.64 -10.58 8.67
C ALA A 49 -8.23 -9.92 7.42
N LEU A 50 -7.39 -9.38 6.54
CA LEU A 50 -7.84 -8.76 5.29
C LEU A 50 -8.35 -9.79 4.27
N LEU A 51 -7.74 -10.97 4.22
CA LEU A 51 -8.21 -12.08 3.37
C LEU A 51 -9.55 -12.61 3.86
N ASP A 52 -9.67 -12.89 5.15
CA ASP A 52 -10.91 -13.35 5.77
C ASP A 52 -12.06 -12.36 5.50
N ALA A 53 -11.81 -11.07 5.71
CA ALA A 53 -12.76 -10.01 5.42
C ALA A 53 -13.15 -9.93 3.92
N HIS A 54 -12.22 -10.24 3.01
CA HIS A 54 -12.49 -10.24 1.56
C HIS A 54 -13.32 -11.44 1.09
N GLU A 55 -13.13 -12.59 1.74
CA GLU A 55 -13.76 -13.87 1.41
C GLU A 55 -15.12 -14.02 2.08
N ASN A 56 -15.25 -13.64 3.37
CA ASN A 56 -16.40 -13.98 4.20
C ASN A 56 -17.31 -12.78 4.54
N SER A 57 -16.80 -11.54 4.52
CA SER A 57 -17.53 -10.35 4.98
C SER A 57 -17.45 -9.18 4.01
N ARG A 58 -17.43 -9.45 2.70
CA ARG A 58 -17.21 -8.43 1.66
C ARG A 58 -18.22 -7.28 1.74
N ASP A 59 -19.49 -7.60 1.96
CA ASP A 59 -20.57 -6.61 1.95
C ASP A 59 -20.61 -5.78 3.25
N GLU A 60 -19.93 -6.22 4.30
CA GLU A 60 -19.77 -5.48 5.57
C GLU A 60 -18.66 -4.42 5.49
N HIS A 61 -17.87 -4.41 4.42
CA HIS A 61 -16.69 -3.55 4.27
C HIS A 61 -16.81 -2.64 3.05
N VAL A 62 -17.39 -1.46 3.29
CA VAL A 62 -17.51 -0.41 2.28
C VAL A 62 -16.40 0.62 2.46
N SER A 63 -15.78 1.00 1.34
CA SER A 63 -14.77 2.06 1.32
C SER A 63 -15.36 3.38 1.80
N GLU A 64 -14.72 4.01 2.80
CA GLU A 64 -15.12 5.33 3.31
C GLU A 64 -15.06 6.42 2.24
N TYR A 65 -14.21 6.24 1.23
CA TYR A 65 -14.00 7.20 0.15
C TYR A 65 -14.30 6.56 -1.20
N LYS A 66 -15.01 7.30 -2.06
CA LYS A 66 -15.22 6.92 -3.45
C LYS A 66 -13.97 7.26 -4.25
N TYR A 67 -13.16 6.25 -4.56
CA TYR A 67 -11.92 6.46 -5.32
C TYR A 67 -12.18 6.82 -6.80
N TYR A 68 -13.27 6.27 -7.37
CA TYR A 68 -13.74 6.63 -8.71
C TYR A 68 -15.17 7.17 -8.62
N GLY A 69 -15.51 8.09 -9.51
CA GLY A 69 -16.91 8.45 -9.77
C GLY A 69 -17.70 7.23 -10.26
N SER A 70 -19.01 7.22 -10.01
CA SER A 70 -19.92 6.17 -10.47
C SER A 70 -20.03 6.13 -11.99
N ASP A 71 -19.97 7.29 -12.64
CA ASP A 71 -19.90 7.43 -14.08
C ASP A 71 -18.53 7.98 -14.47
N LEU A 72 -17.67 7.10 -14.98
CA LEU A 72 -16.31 7.47 -15.37
C LEU A 72 -16.34 7.81 -16.86
N PRO A 73 -16.21 9.09 -17.25
CA PRO A 73 -16.36 9.47 -18.65
C PRO A 73 -15.21 8.93 -19.50
N ASP A 74 -15.43 8.89 -20.82
CA ASP A 74 -14.33 8.73 -21.76
C ASP A 74 -13.35 9.92 -21.65
N PRO A 75 -12.03 9.69 -21.80
CA PRO A 75 -11.37 8.44 -22.20
C PRO A 75 -10.99 7.53 -21.01
N TYR A 76 -11.39 7.85 -19.78
CA TYR A 76 -10.88 7.19 -18.57
C TYR A 76 -11.44 5.78 -18.39
N LEU A 77 -12.71 5.56 -18.75
CA LEU A 77 -13.31 4.22 -18.75
C LEU A 77 -12.56 3.27 -19.69
N LYS A 78 -12.33 3.70 -20.94
CA LYS A 78 -11.54 2.95 -21.93
C LYS A 78 -10.14 2.60 -21.41
N ARG A 79 -9.43 3.57 -20.81
CA ARG A 79 -8.10 3.32 -20.21
C ARG A 79 -8.16 2.26 -19.09
N ARG A 80 -9.19 2.29 -18.25
CA ARG A 80 -9.37 1.32 -17.16
C ARG A 80 -9.66 -0.10 -17.69
N GLN A 81 -10.54 -0.20 -18.69
CA GLN A 81 -10.87 -1.48 -19.32
C GLN A 81 -9.64 -2.09 -20.01
N GLU A 82 -8.91 -1.28 -20.79
CA GLU A 82 -7.71 -1.72 -21.50
C GLU A 82 -6.60 -2.16 -20.53
N PHE A 83 -6.39 -1.41 -19.44
CA PHE A 83 -5.46 -1.83 -18.40
C PHE A 83 -5.85 -3.19 -17.79
N GLY A 84 -7.13 -3.38 -17.46
CA GLY A 84 -7.63 -4.66 -16.96
C GLY A 84 -7.40 -5.80 -17.94
N ARG A 85 -7.63 -5.55 -19.23
CA ARG A 85 -7.40 -6.51 -20.31
C ARG A 85 -5.94 -6.97 -20.35
N LEU A 86 -5.03 -6.02 -20.52
CA LEU A 86 -3.59 -6.25 -20.59
C LEU A 86 -3.04 -6.89 -19.32
N PHE A 87 -3.53 -6.48 -18.15
CA PHE A 87 -3.09 -7.01 -16.87
C PHE A 87 -3.41 -8.50 -16.71
N TYR A 88 -4.67 -8.89 -16.93
CA TYR A 88 -5.06 -10.31 -16.79
C TYR A 88 -4.48 -11.18 -17.91
N GLU A 89 -4.41 -10.67 -19.14
CA GLU A 89 -3.77 -11.35 -20.27
C GLU A 89 -2.29 -11.67 -19.96
N SER A 90 -1.55 -10.71 -19.39
CA SER A 90 -0.15 -10.92 -19.00
C SER A 90 0.06 -12.01 -17.93
N LEU A 91 -1.01 -12.38 -17.22
CA LEU A 91 -1.03 -13.42 -16.19
C LEU A 91 -1.57 -14.76 -16.72
N GLY A 92 -1.98 -14.82 -17.99
CA GLY A 92 -2.64 -15.99 -18.58
C GLY A 92 -4.06 -16.20 -18.05
N ILE A 93 -4.71 -15.16 -17.51
CA ILE A 93 -6.06 -15.23 -16.96
C ILE A 93 -7.06 -14.76 -18.03
N ALA A 94 -7.99 -15.63 -18.41
CA ALA A 94 -9.05 -15.29 -19.34
C ALA A 94 -9.98 -14.22 -18.75
N GLN A 95 -10.51 -13.31 -19.59
CA GLN A 95 -11.39 -12.23 -19.12
C GLN A 95 -12.65 -12.72 -18.42
N ILE A 96 -13.20 -13.85 -18.89
CA ILE A 96 -14.41 -14.49 -18.36
C ILE A 96 -14.16 -15.30 -17.09
N ASP A 97 -12.90 -15.61 -16.76
CA ASP A 97 -12.55 -16.41 -15.60
C ASP A 97 -12.59 -15.55 -14.34
N LEU A 98 -13.80 -15.43 -13.78
CA LEU A 98 -14.05 -14.64 -12.59
C LEU A 98 -13.29 -15.18 -11.37
N GLU A 99 -13.16 -16.50 -11.25
CA GLU A 99 -12.52 -17.15 -10.10
C GLU A 99 -11.01 -16.84 -10.06
N ALA A 100 -10.32 -16.99 -11.19
CA ALA A 100 -8.90 -16.64 -11.29
C ALA A 100 -8.66 -15.14 -11.06
N ARG A 101 -9.58 -14.28 -11.52
CA ARG A 101 -9.52 -12.82 -11.27
C ARG A 101 -9.71 -12.49 -9.80
N LEU A 102 -10.64 -13.16 -9.10
CA LEU A 102 -10.83 -13.01 -7.66
C LEU A 102 -9.60 -13.47 -6.88
N LYS A 103 -9.05 -14.65 -7.19
CA LYS A 103 -7.80 -15.16 -6.60
C LYS A 103 -6.62 -14.21 -6.83
N GLN A 104 -6.51 -13.62 -8.02
CA GLN A 104 -5.48 -12.63 -8.31
C GLN A 104 -5.70 -11.32 -7.52
N THR A 105 -6.95 -10.91 -7.33
CA THR A 105 -7.30 -9.74 -6.51
C THR A 105 -6.96 -9.97 -5.04
N ALA A 106 -7.17 -11.18 -4.52
CA ALA A 106 -6.86 -11.54 -3.13
C ALA A 106 -5.38 -11.32 -2.78
N LYS A 107 -4.47 -11.44 -3.75
CA LYS A 107 -3.03 -11.16 -3.54
C LYS A 107 -2.72 -9.73 -3.10
N ASN A 108 -3.62 -8.76 -3.32
CA ASN A 108 -3.45 -7.40 -2.79
C ASN A 108 -3.43 -7.38 -1.25
N TYR A 109 -4.20 -8.25 -0.61
CA TYR A 109 -4.32 -8.34 0.86
C TYR A 109 -3.12 -9.02 1.51
N THR A 110 -2.35 -9.80 0.73
CA THR A 110 -1.07 -10.38 1.16
C THR A 110 0.14 -9.58 0.69
N PHE A 111 -0.07 -8.33 0.25
CA PHE A 111 0.98 -7.46 -0.28
C PHE A 111 1.76 -8.11 -1.43
N PHE A 112 1.09 -8.92 -2.27
CA PHE A 112 1.69 -9.73 -3.33
C PHE A 112 2.83 -10.65 -2.87
N GLY A 113 2.82 -11.07 -1.60
CA GLY A 113 3.88 -11.89 -1.00
C GLY A 113 5.14 -11.11 -0.62
N ALA A 114 5.07 -9.77 -0.58
CA ALA A 114 6.17 -8.95 -0.11
C ALA A 114 6.49 -9.24 1.37
N PRO A 115 7.78 -9.32 1.77
CA PRO A 115 8.18 -9.48 3.17
C PRO A 115 7.80 -8.26 4.02
N VAL A 116 7.64 -7.08 3.39
CA VAL A 116 7.24 -5.84 4.06
C VAL A 116 6.10 -5.16 3.32
N GLY A 117 5.05 -4.79 4.07
CA GLY A 117 3.93 -3.98 3.62
C GLY A 117 3.98 -2.57 4.22
N LEU A 118 3.59 -1.56 3.44
CA LEU A 118 3.41 -0.19 3.91
C LEU A 118 1.94 0.20 3.81
N ILE A 119 1.40 0.79 4.88
CA ILE A 119 0.05 1.38 4.92
C ILE A 119 0.21 2.87 5.27
N GLY A 120 -0.29 3.74 4.40
CA GLY A 120 -0.33 5.19 4.63
C GLY A 120 -1.72 5.63 5.06
N THR A 121 -1.80 6.49 6.07
CA THR A 121 -3.04 7.08 6.58
C THR A 121 -2.91 8.59 6.73
N ILE A 122 -4.03 9.30 6.67
CA ILE A 122 -4.17 10.73 7.00
C ILE A 122 -5.33 10.90 7.99
N ASP A 123 -5.36 12.00 8.74
CA ASP A 123 -6.49 12.31 9.63
C ASP A 123 -7.76 12.57 8.79
N ARG A 124 -8.88 12.00 9.22
CA ARG A 124 -10.17 12.08 8.51
C ARG A 124 -10.74 13.49 8.38
N ARG A 125 -10.28 14.42 9.23
CA ARG A 125 -10.69 15.83 9.22
C ARG A 125 -9.95 16.64 8.18
N LEU A 126 -8.95 16.05 7.52
CA LEU A 126 -8.19 16.70 6.48
C LEU A 126 -8.89 16.53 5.13
N GLU A 127 -8.87 17.61 4.37
CA GLU A 127 -9.60 17.72 3.11
C GLU A 127 -8.75 17.29 1.92
N VAL A 128 -9.28 17.51 0.71
CA VAL A 128 -8.70 17.05 -0.57
C VAL A 128 -7.22 17.42 -0.76
N GLY A 129 -6.76 18.55 -0.19
CA GLY A 129 -5.36 18.97 -0.25
C GLY A 129 -4.40 17.95 0.36
N SER A 130 -4.77 17.35 1.49
CA SER A 130 -3.93 16.35 2.16
C SER A 130 -3.87 15.01 1.42
N TRP A 131 -4.80 14.76 0.49
CA TRP A 131 -4.71 13.62 -0.44
C TRP A 131 -3.61 13.84 -1.48
N LEU A 132 -3.43 15.08 -1.94
CA LEU A 132 -2.33 15.44 -2.83
C LEU A 132 -0.98 15.29 -2.11
N ASP A 133 -0.90 15.78 -0.88
CA ASP A 133 0.30 15.65 -0.03
C ASP A 133 0.68 14.17 0.18
N LEU A 134 -0.29 13.32 0.52
CA LEU A 134 -0.07 11.87 0.63
C LEU A 134 0.38 11.27 -0.71
N GLY A 135 -0.21 11.68 -1.83
CA GLY A 135 0.18 11.23 -3.16
C GLY A 135 1.64 11.58 -3.49
N MET A 136 2.09 12.79 -3.15
CA MET A 136 3.48 13.23 -3.33
C MET A 136 4.43 12.44 -2.44
N PHE A 137 4.06 12.18 -1.20
CA PHE A 137 4.82 11.30 -0.29
C PHE A 137 4.96 9.88 -0.85
N VAL A 138 3.86 9.27 -1.31
CA VAL A 138 3.88 7.94 -1.92
C VAL A 138 4.77 7.92 -3.16
N ARG A 139 4.70 8.95 -4.01
CA ARG A 139 5.58 9.09 -5.18
C ARG A 139 7.05 9.18 -4.78
N ALA A 140 7.39 9.98 -3.77
CA ALA A 140 8.76 10.15 -3.28
C ALA A 140 9.32 8.82 -2.74
N SER A 141 8.52 8.07 -1.98
CA SER A 141 8.91 6.74 -1.47
C SER A 141 9.17 5.73 -2.60
N CYS A 142 8.39 5.78 -3.68
CA CYS A 142 8.55 4.89 -4.83
C CYS A 142 9.73 5.25 -5.73
N SER A 143 10.01 6.55 -5.94
CA SER A 143 11.01 7.00 -6.90
C SER A 143 12.41 6.51 -6.55
N ARG A 144 12.76 6.59 -5.26
CA ARG A 144 14.08 6.15 -4.76
C ARG A 144 14.24 4.63 -4.74
N ARG A 145 13.13 3.88 -4.76
CA ARG A 145 13.14 2.42 -4.76
C ARG A 145 13.79 1.85 -6.03
N ARG A 146 13.66 2.56 -7.16
CA ARG A 146 14.35 2.23 -8.42
C ARG A 146 15.87 2.42 -8.33
N ASP A 147 16.33 3.45 -7.63
CA ASP A 147 17.76 3.71 -7.43
C ASP A 147 18.41 2.69 -6.48
N ALA A 148 17.64 2.10 -5.56
CA ALA A 148 18.09 1.13 -4.56
C ALA A 148 17.97 -0.36 -4.99
N GLY A 149 17.52 -0.64 -6.23
CA GLY A 149 17.41 -2.01 -6.75
C GLY A 149 16.16 -2.81 -6.30
N PHE A 150 15.12 -2.13 -5.81
CA PHE A 150 13.89 -2.73 -5.30
C PHE A 150 12.76 -2.58 -6.35
N ASN A 151 12.18 -3.68 -6.85
CA ASN A 151 11.16 -3.64 -7.92
C ASN A 151 9.73 -3.52 -7.39
N LEU A 152 8.92 -2.58 -7.93
CA LEU A 152 7.43 -2.66 -7.91
C LEU A 152 7.04 -4.04 -8.40
N ALA A 153 5.92 -4.62 -7.94
CA ALA A 153 5.46 -5.95 -8.35
C ALA A 153 5.27 -6.05 -9.89
N ARG A 154 6.39 -6.19 -10.59
CA ARG A 154 6.62 -6.67 -11.94
C ARG A 154 7.55 -7.85 -11.72
N ARG A 155 6.91 -9.00 -11.50
CA ARG A 155 7.43 -10.35 -11.70
C ARG A 155 8.96 -10.47 -11.64
N LYS A 156 9.51 -10.57 -10.42
CA LYS A 156 10.65 -11.45 -10.10
C LYS A 156 10.61 -11.69 -8.59
N ARG A 157 10.66 -12.97 -8.23
CA ARG A 157 10.76 -13.50 -6.86
C ARG A 157 12.09 -13.03 -6.26
N SER A 158 12.15 -11.76 -5.87
CA SER A 158 13.26 -11.15 -5.15
C SER A 158 12.80 -11.00 -3.70
N GLN A 159 13.63 -11.43 -2.76
CA GLN A 159 13.40 -11.32 -1.31
C GLN A 159 13.31 -9.85 -0.83
N ASN A 160 13.34 -8.89 -1.75
CA ASN A 160 13.40 -7.45 -1.55
C ASN A 160 12.23 -6.72 -2.26
N THR A 161 10.99 -7.17 -2.09
CA THR A 161 9.81 -6.45 -2.62
C THR A 161 9.09 -5.71 -1.48
N ILE A 162 8.84 -4.41 -1.66
CA ILE A 162 8.01 -3.60 -0.75
C ILE A 162 6.76 -3.18 -1.52
N VAL A 163 5.58 -3.46 -0.98
CA VAL A 163 4.30 -3.07 -1.60
C VAL A 163 3.62 -2.02 -0.73
N PHE A 164 3.31 -0.87 -1.37
CA PHE A 164 2.46 0.15 -0.79
C PHE A 164 1.01 -0.18 -1.17
N CYS A 165 0.22 -0.66 -0.21
CA CYS A 165 -1.14 -1.08 -0.50
C CYS A 165 -2.12 0.06 -0.21
N VAL A 166 -2.50 0.81 -1.25
CA VAL A 166 -3.55 1.84 -1.16
C VAL A 166 -4.94 1.20 -0.99
N ARG A 167 -5.12 -0.04 -1.47
CA ARG A 167 -6.40 -0.80 -1.38
C ARG A 167 -6.72 -1.24 0.06
N CYS A 168 -5.72 -1.44 0.91
CA CYS A 168 -5.93 -1.86 2.31
C CYS A 168 -6.73 -0.84 3.13
N CYS A 169 -6.68 0.45 2.79
CA CYS A 169 -7.48 1.47 3.48
C CYS A 169 -9.00 1.23 3.40
N GLN A 170 -9.46 0.39 2.46
CA GLN A 170 -10.88 0.03 2.29
C GLN A 170 -11.41 -0.92 3.40
N PHE A 171 -10.51 -1.58 4.15
CA PHE A 171 -10.86 -2.61 5.15
C PHE A 171 -10.57 -2.18 6.60
N LEU A 172 -9.98 -1.00 6.82
CA LEU A 172 -9.46 -0.56 8.12
C LEU A 172 -10.53 -0.19 9.17
N ARG A 173 -11.82 -0.48 8.91
CA ARG A 173 -12.95 -0.11 9.80
C ARG A 173 -13.81 -1.24 10.33
N SER A 174 -13.38 -2.50 10.27
CA SER A 174 -13.95 -3.50 11.18
C SER A 174 -13.47 -3.21 12.61
N ARG A 175 -14.32 -3.45 13.62
CA ARG A 175 -14.03 -3.31 15.08
C ARG A 175 -12.67 -3.92 15.49
N TRP A 176 -12.13 -4.82 14.68
CA TRP A 176 -10.83 -5.47 14.79
C TRP A 176 -9.60 -4.56 14.65
N TRP A 177 -9.57 -3.55 13.76
CA TRP A 177 -8.37 -2.68 13.63
C TRP A 177 -8.12 -1.88 14.92
N CYS A 178 -9.18 -1.42 15.56
CA CYS A 178 -9.14 -0.76 16.87
C CYS A 178 -8.68 -1.68 18.01
N ALA A 179 -8.87 -3.00 17.88
CA ALA A 179 -8.42 -4.00 18.85
C ALA A 179 -6.95 -4.42 18.59
N ALA A 180 -6.60 -4.68 17.33
CA ALA A 180 -5.24 -5.03 16.90
C ALA A 180 -4.23 -3.87 17.07
N SER A 181 -4.65 -2.62 16.86
CA SER A 181 -3.81 -1.43 17.11
C SER A 181 -3.62 -1.12 18.59
N ARG A 182 -4.51 -1.58 19.48
CA ARG A 182 -4.36 -1.47 20.93
C ARG A 182 -3.38 -2.50 21.49
N SER A 183 -3.40 -3.73 20.99
CA SER A 183 -2.46 -4.79 21.37
C SER A 183 -1.08 -4.66 20.72
N ALA A 184 -0.98 -3.93 19.61
CA ALA A 184 0.28 -3.70 18.90
C ALA A 184 0.99 -2.39 19.25
N ARG A 185 0.56 -1.61 20.26
CA ARG A 185 1.34 -0.45 20.73
C ARG A 185 2.59 -0.93 21.48
N PRO A 186 3.81 -0.68 20.97
CA PRO A 186 4.96 -0.61 21.86
C PRO A 186 4.81 0.68 22.68
N LYS A 187 5.17 0.66 23.98
CA LYS A 187 5.43 1.89 24.73
C LYS A 187 6.63 2.59 24.07
N LEU A 188 6.38 3.41 23.04
CA LEU A 188 7.36 4.32 22.47
C LEU A 188 7.12 5.70 23.06
N SER A 189 7.47 5.86 24.34
CA SER A 189 7.90 7.15 24.86
C SER A 189 9.38 7.29 24.53
N GLY A 190 9.70 8.09 23.53
CA GLY A 190 11.08 8.43 23.20
C GLY A 190 11.07 9.70 22.36
N ARG A 191 11.26 10.84 23.02
CA ARG A 191 11.75 12.05 22.35
C ARG A 191 13.09 11.70 21.72
N ILE A 192 13.29 12.19 20.50
CA ILE A 192 14.59 12.17 19.84
C ILE A 192 15.30 13.43 20.32
N ASP A 193 16.22 13.25 21.27
CA ASP A 193 17.40 14.11 21.43
C ASP A 193 18.57 13.40 20.73
#